data_AF-A0A656QFY1-F1
#
_entry.id   AF-A0A656QFY1-F1
#
_cell.length_a   1.000
_cell.length_b   1.000
_cell.length_c   1.000
_cell.angle_alpha   90.00
_cell.angle_beta   90.00
_cell.angle_gamma   90.00
#
_symmetry.space_group_name_H-M   'P 1'
#
loop_
_entity.id
_entity.type
_entity.pdbx_description
1 polymer ?
#
loop_
_entity_poly.entity_id
_entity_poly.type
_entity_poly.pdbx_seq_one_letter_code
_entity_poly.pdbx_strand_id
1 'polypeptide(L)' 'MSAESINTEKLEVLAGDRGDRKKAAVRRGDIATTRMRSKQLTAAPSAADFNALQADVAAIWKMLDGIRTSQ' A
#
# COMPACT_ATOMS: atom_id res chain seq x y z
N MET A 1 -1.37 -12.51 33.27
CA MET A 1 -1.24 -11.51 32.18
C MET A 1 -2.29 -10.44 32.37
N SER A 2 -1.91 -9.17 32.35
CA SER A 2 -2.83 -8.02 32.42
C SER A 2 -3.36 -7.67 31.01
N ALA A 3 -4.51 -7.01 30.93
CA ALA A 3 -5.08 -6.55 29.64
C ALA A 3 -4.13 -5.64 28.85
N GLU A 4 -3.33 -4.84 29.57
CA GLU A 4 -2.31 -3.98 28.98
C GLU A 4 -1.21 -4.79 28.27
N SER A 5 -0.72 -5.86 28.91
CA SER A 5 0.28 -6.75 28.30
C SER A 5 -0.21 -7.41 27.00
N ILE A 6 -1.50 -7.76 26.93
CA ILE A 6 -2.12 -8.34 25.73
C ILE A 6 -2.22 -7.30 24.60
N ASN A 7 -2.52 -6.05 24.92
CA ASN A 7 -2.63 -4.99 23.91
C ASN A 7 -1.27 -4.62 23.34
N THR A 8 -0.23 -4.52 24.17
CA THR A 8 1.15 -4.27 23.70
C THR A 8 1.61 -5.38 22.76
N GLU A 9 1.41 -6.65 23.13
CA GLU A 9 1.78 -7.77 22.26
C GLU A 9 1.02 -7.73 20.92
N LYS A 10 -0.28 -7.42 20.92
CA LYS A 10 -1.05 -7.25 19.68
C LYS A 10 -0.50 -6.10 18.82
N LEU A 11 -0.11 -4.99 19.43
CA LEU A 11 0.46 -3.86 18.70
C LEU A 11 1.81 -4.22 18.07
N GLU A 12 2.68 -4.91 18.78
CA GLU A 12 3.97 -5.41 18.25
C GLU A 12 3.77 -6.39 17.09
N VAL A 13 2.75 -7.25 17.17
CA VAL A 13 2.40 -8.17 16.07
C VAL A 13 1.84 -7.42 14.86
N LEU A 14 0.96 -6.43 15.08
CA LEU A 14 0.41 -5.60 14.02
C LEU A 14 1.48 -4.71 13.36
N ALA A 15 2.48 -4.27 14.13
CA ALA A 15 3.61 -3.49 13.64
C ALA A 15 4.68 -4.35 12.93
N GLY A 16 4.66 -5.67 13.08
CA GLY A 16 5.66 -6.56 12.49
C GLY A 16 6.94 -6.74 13.33
N ASP A 17 6.99 -6.14 14.52
CA ASP A 17 8.10 -6.28 15.48
C ASP A 17 8.15 -7.69 16.09
N ARG A 18 7.00 -8.38 16.13
CA ARG A 18 6.86 -9.75 16.66
C ARG A 18 5.99 -10.63 15.73
N GLY A 19 6.36 -11.89 15.51
CA GLY A 19 5.57 -12.85 14.72
C GLY A 19 5.90 -12.87 13.22
N ASP A 20 4.94 -13.31 12.40
CA ASP A 20 5.12 -13.42 10.94
C ASP A 20 4.92 -12.05 10.27
N ARG A 21 6.01 -11.43 9.82
CA ARG A 21 6.00 -10.12 9.14
C ARG A 21 5.12 -10.09 7.89
N LYS A 22 4.83 -11.24 7.25
CA LYS A 22 3.91 -11.30 6.10
C LYS A 22 2.46 -11.04 6.49
N LYS A 23 2.15 -11.07 7.79
CA LYS A 23 0.81 -10.84 8.36
C LYS A 23 0.71 -9.52 9.13
N ALA A 24 1.75 -8.70 9.10
CA ALA A 24 1.73 -7.39 9.72
C ALA A 24 0.70 -6.48 9.04
N ALA A 25 0.14 -5.55 9.80
CA ALA A 25 -0.89 -4.65 9.30
C ALA A 25 -0.27 -3.50 8.50
N VAL A 26 -0.98 -3.04 7.47
CA VAL A 26 -0.65 -1.82 6.72
C VAL A 26 -1.53 -0.69 7.21
N ARG A 27 -0.96 0.50 7.48
CA ARG A 27 -1.79 1.64 7.85
C ARG A 27 -2.49 2.17 6.60
N ARG A 28 -3.71 2.67 6.79
CA ARG A 28 -4.46 3.31 5.71
C ARG A 28 -3.70 4.49 5.08
N GLY A 29 -2.89 5.20 5.88
CA GLY A 29 -2.04 6.29 5.40
C GLY A 29 -0.86 5.85 4.53
N ASP A 30 -0.38 4.61 4.69
CA ASP A 30 0.68 4.03 3.86
C ASP A 30 0.16 3.72 2.45
N ILE A 31 -1.16 3.51 2.33
CA ILE A 31 -1.89 3.46 1.07
C ILE A 31 -2.23 4.90 0.70
N ALA A 32 -1.26 5.62 0.13
CA ALA A 32 -1.51 6.95 -0.42
C ALA A 32 -2.68 6.85 -1.42
N THR A 33 -3.71 7.70 -1.26
CA THR A 33 -4.80 7.83 -2.23
C THR A 33 -4.29 8.53 -3.48
N THR A 34 -3.42 7.85 -4.23
CA THR A 34 -2.88 8.35 -5.49
C THR A 34 -4.07 8.50 -6.44
N ARG A 35 -4.37 9.74 -6.80
CA ARG A 35 -5.41 10.01 -7.80
C ARG A 35 -4.93 9.44 -9.14
N MET A 36 -5.59 8.37 -9.58
CA MET A 36 -5.32 7.76 -10.89
C MET A 36 -5.65 8.75 -12.00
N ARG A 37 -4.78 8.79 -13.01
CA ARG A 37 -4.89 9.65 -14.20
C ARG A 37 -5.48 8.88 -15.39
N SER A 38 -5.24 7.58 -15.42
CA SER A 38 -5.82 6.66 -16.38
C SER A 38 -7.34 6.61 -16.23
N LYS A 39 -8.01 6.35 -17.35
CA LYS A 39 -9.45 6.31 -17.47
C LYS A 39 -9.87 5.12 -18.31
N GLN A 40 -11.12 4.70 -18.16
CA GLN A 40 -11.70 3.71 -19.06
C GLN A 40 -11.78 4.28 -20.48
N LEU A 41 -11.33 3.48 -21.45
CA LEU A 41 -11.37 3.84 -22.86
C LEU A 41 -12.59 3.24 -23.52
N THR A 42 -13.28 4.05 -24.33
CA THR A 42 -14.42 3.64 -25.16
C THR A 42 -14.09 3.69 -26.66
N ALA A 43 -12.86 4.07 -27.00
CA ALA A 43 -12.33 4.18 -28.35
C ALA A 43 -10.84 3.76 -28.35
N ALA A 44 -10.19 3.83 -29.52
CA ALA A 44 -8.77 3.50 -29.65
C ALA A 44 -7.89 4.38 -28.73
N PRO A 45 -6.93 3.81 -28.00
CA PRO A 45 -6.05 4.53 -27.08
C PRO A 45 -5.13 5.52 -27.80
N SER A 46 -4.98 6.71 -27.22
CA SER A 46 -3.93 7.64 -27.61
C SER A 46 -2.62 7.36 -26.85
N ALA A 47 -1.51 7.93 -27.32
CA ALA A 47 -0.25 7.91 -26.59
C ALA A 47 -0.37 8.56 -25.19
N ALA A 48 -1.24 9.56 -25.05
CA ALA A 48 -1.49 10.19 -23.75
C ALA A 48 -2.18 9.24 -22.77
N ASP A 49 -3.13 8.42 -23.24
CA ASP A 49 -3.80 7.41 -22.41
C ASP A 49 -2.81 6.34 -21.94
N PHE A 50 -1.92 5.88 -22.82
CA PHE A 50 -0.86 4.95 -22.47
C PHE A 50 0.10 5.52 -21.43
N ASN A 51 0.60 6.74 -21.64
CA ASN A 51 1.53 7.39 -20.71
C ASN A 51 0.88 7.65 -19.34
N ALA A 52 -0.43 7.95 -19.31
CA ALA A 52 -1.18 8.10 -18.06
C ALA A 52 -1.25 6.78 -17.28
N LEU A 53 -1.55 5.66 -17.96
CA LEU A 53 -1.55 4.33 -17.34
C LEU A 53 -0.16 3.93 -16.84
N GLN A 54 0.89 4.16 -17.64
CA GLN A 54 2.26 3.87 -17.25
C GLN A 54 2.66 4.63 -15.98
N ALA A 55 2.30 5.91 -15.89
CA ALA A 55 2.57 6.74 -14.72
C ALA A 55 1.81 6.23 -13.48
N ASP A 56 0.56 5.81 -13.63
CA ASP A 56 -0.24 5.23 -12.55
C ASP A 56 0.36 3.92 -12.05
N VAL A 57 0.79 3.02 -12.95
CA VAL A 57 1.45 1.75 -12.58
C VAL A 57 2.74 2.01 -11.83
N ALA A 58 3.57 2.96 -12.28
CA ALA A 58 4.81 3.33 -11.59
C ALA A 58 4.53 3.90 -10.18
N ALA A 59 3.47 4.70 -10.03
CA ALA A 59 3.08 5.26 -8.74
C ALA A 59 2.59 4.18 -7.77
N ILE A 60 1.74 3.25 -8.24
CA ILE A 60 1.27 2.10 -7.45
C ILE A 60 2.45 1.24 -7.01
N TRP A 61 3.37 0.93 -7.93
CA TRP A 61 4.56 0.14 -7.61
C TRP A 61 5.39 0.80 -6.52
N LYS A 62 5.66 2.11 -6.64
CA LYS A 62 6.41 2.86 -5.63
C LYS A 62 5.71 2.87 -4.27
N MET A 63 4.37 2.97 -4.25
CA MET A 63 3.59 2.89 -3.02
C MET A 63 3.71 1.51 -2.36
N LEU A 64 3.55 0.44 -3.13
CA LEU A 64 3.68 -0.94 -2.64
C LEU A 64 5.12 -1.22 -2.14
N ASP A 65 6.12 -0.71 -2.83
CA ASP A 65 7.52 -0.81 -2.41
C ASP A 65 7.81 -0.02 -1.13
N GLY A 66 7.20 1.16 -0.99
CA GLY A 66 7.19 1.94 0.25
C GLY A 66 6.63 1.13 1.41
N ILE A 67 5.43 0.55 1.26
CA ILE A 67 4.80 -0.31 2.27
C ILE A 67 5.70 -1.49 2.64
N ARG A 68 6.32 -2.13 1.64
CA ARG A 68 7.24 -3.26 1.85
C ARG A 68 8.48 -2.87 2.67
N THR A 69 8.99 -1.65 2.51
CA THR A 69 10.24 -1.19 3.13
C THR A 69 10.03 -0.45 4.46
N SER A 70 8.82 0.02 4.73
CA SER A 70 8.43 0.62 6.02
C SER A 70 8.03 -0.41 7.10
N GLN A 71 8.11 -1.70 6.78
CA GLN A 71 7.84 -2.85 7.65
C GLN A 71 9.13 -3.45 8.20
#